data_AF-A0A9X1XJF7-F1
#
_entry.id   AF-A0A9X1XJF7-F1
#
_cell.length_a   1.000
_cell.length_b   1.000
_cell.length_c   1.000
_cell.angle_alpha   90.00
_cell.angle_beta   90.00
_cell.angle_gamma   90.00
#
_symmetry.space_group_name_H-M   'P 1'
#
loop_
_entity.id
_entity.type
_entity.pdbx_description
1 polymer ?
#
loop_
_entity_poly.entity_id
_entity_poly.type
_entity_poly.pdbx_seq_one_letter_code
_entity_poly.pdbx_strand_id
1 'polypeptide(L)'
;MKSILKTYRFPLILLLSIVIGSLIGFTEGKDAAVLKPFGDIFLNAMFMIVVPLVFFSISSAIASMGGVKRFGKVMGSMMVVFLFTGVVASVIAMAGVKLYSPSKGVNIDLVKPEDAADKVSLGDQIVQTLTVSDFSELFSRNNMLALILFSVLMGVAVSMIGEKGKPFANFLKSGSEVMLKMVSLVMYYAPIGLGAYFAALIGEFGPTLLGSYFRAVLYYYPLAIIYFFGFFSLYAFMASGKEGVRHFWKNMLSPSLTALATCSSAASIPVNLAASKKMGVPHDISETAIPLGATLHKDGSVMGGVLKITFLFGIFGHNFSGIGTYLLVLVVSLLVGMVMGAIPQGGMIGEMLILSLFGFPVEALPIAAAISTIIDPPATLLNATGDNVASMLTARLVEGKKSMKETVMKLGEQKGA
;
A
#
# COMPACT_ATOMS: atom_id res chain seq x y z
N MET A 1 -7.53 28.72 -4.98
CA MET A 1 -7.48 28.49 -3.51
C MET A 1 -8.70 27.74 -2.96
N LYS A 2 -9.96 28.16 -3.25
CA LYS A 2 -11.18 27.46 -2.76
C LYS A 2 -11.36 26.01 -3.24
N SER A 3 -10.85 25.63 -4.42
CA SER A 3 -10.95 24.26 -4.96
C SER A 3 -9.96 23.29 -4.30
N ILE A 4 -8.73 23.76 -4.05
CA ILE A 4 -7.66 23.03 -3.34
C ILE A 4 -8.14 22.70 -1.91
N LEU A 5 -8.61 23.70 -1.17
CA LEU A 5 -9.16 23.50 0.20
C LEU A 5 -10.34 22.52 0.26
N LYS A 6 -11.16 22.41 -0.80
CA LYS A 6 -12.26 21.43 -0.85
C LYS A 6 -11.75 19.99 -0.97
N THR A 7 -10.71 19.76 -1.77
CA THR A 7 -10.08 18.44 -1.94
C THR A 7 -9.34 18.00 -0.68
N TYR A 8 -8.72 18.93 0.06
CA TYR A 8 -7.96 18.62 1.28
C TYR A 8 -8.75 18.71 2.57
N ARG A 9 -10.01 19.15 2.52
CA ARG A 9 -10.82 19.39 3.71
C ARG A 9 -10.89 18.16 4.61
N PHE A 10 -11.14 16.99 4.05
CA PHE A 10 -11.31 15.77 4.83
C PHE A 10 -9.99 15.25 5.44
N PRO A 11 -8.88 15.11 4.67
CA PRO A 11 -7.56 14.84 5.26
C PRO A 11 -7.13 15.85 6.34
N LEU A 12 -7.36 17.15 6.12
CA LEU A 12 -7.02 18.19 7.09
C LEU A 12 -7.85 18.09 8.37
N ILE A 13 -9.15 17.76 8.27
CA ILE A 13 -10.01 17.51 9.44
C ILE A 13 -9.47 16.33 10.24
N LEU A 14 -9.04 15.26 9.58
CA LEU A 14 -8.51 14.07 10.22
C LEU A 14 -7.17 14.32 10.91
N LEU A 15 -6.25 15.00 10.23
CA LEU A 15 -5.01 15.49 10.83
C LEU A 15 -5.29 16.37 12.05
N LEU A 16 -6.23 17.31 11.94
CA LEU A 16 -6.61 18.18 13.04
C LEU A 16 -7.21 17.38 14.21
N SER A 17 -8.08 16.41 13.94
CA SER A 17 -8.63 15.50 14.95
C SER A 17 -7.55 14.69 15.66
N ILE A 18 -6.56 14.18 14.91
CA ILE A 18 -5.41 13.45 15.48
C ILE A 18 -4.58 14.39 16.36
N VAL A 19 -4.32 15.63 15.90
CA VAL A 19 -3.56 16.62 16.66
C VAL A 19 -4.31 17.02 17.93
N ILE A 20 -5.61 17.31 17.84
CA ILE A 20 -6.45 17.65 19.00
C ILE A 20 -6.48 16.47 19.98
N GLY A 21 -6.73 15.26 19.48
CA GLY A 21 -6.69 14.04 20.27
C GLY A 21 -5.34 13.87 20.97
N SER A 22 -4.24 14.00 20.24
CA SER A 22 -2.88 13.91 20.77
C SER A 22 -2.59 14.98 21.82
N LEU A 23 -3.07 16.21 21.64
CA LEU A 23 -2.94 17.28 22.64
C LEU A 23 -3.71 16.93 23.91
N ILE A 24 -4.95 16.44 23.80
CA ILE A 24 -5.74 15.96 24.94
C ILE A 24 -5.00 14.82 25.65
N GLY A 25 -4.47 13.86 24.91
CA GLY A 25 -3.66 12.79 25.48
C GLY A 25 -2.42 13.33 26.21
N PHE A 26 -1.74 14.31 25.63
CA PHE A 26 -0.54 14.89 26.23
C PHE A 26 -0.85 15.69 27.51
N THR A 27 -1.98 16.40 27.57
CA THR A 27 -2.37 17.21 28.74
C THR A 27 -3.01 16.38 29.84
N GLU A 28 -3.92 15.48 29.49
CA GLU A 28 -4.70 14.68 30.45
C GLU A 28 -4.00 13.37 30.84
N GLY A 29 -2.96 12.96 30.11
CA GLY A 29 -2.23 11.72 30.39
C GLY A 29 -3.17 10.50 30.39
N LYS A 30 -3.05 9.64 31.41
CA LYS A 30 -3.83 8.39 31.51
C LYS A 30 -5.35 8.60 31.57
N ASP A 31 -5.82 9.77 31.99
CA ASP A 31 -7.26 10.06 32.08
C ASP A 31 -7.92 10.16 30.70
N ALA A 32 -7.13 10.38 29.64
CA ALA A 32 -7.60 10.32 28.26
C ALA A 32 -8.11 8.93 27.84
N ALA A 33 -7.83 7.87 28.60
CA ALA A 33 -8.35 6.52 28.37
C ALA A 33 -9.89 6.45 28.35
N VAL A 34 -10.59 7.39 28.99
CA VAL A 34 -12.07 7.48 28.93
C VAL A 34 -12.60 7.66 27.50
N LEU A 35 -11.77 8.19 26.59
CA LEU A 35 -12.13 8.38 25.19
C LEU A 35 -11.95 7.10 24.35
N LYS A 36 -11.26 6.09 24.86
CA LYS A 36 -10.96 4.84 24.14
C LYS A 36 -12.18 4.17 23.47
N PRO A 37 -13.37 4.09 24.10
CA PRO A 37 -14.53 3.44 23.47
C PRO A 37 -14.94 4.02 22.11
N PHE A 38 -14.77 5.34 21.89
CA PHE A 38 -15.07 5.96 20.60
C PHE A 38 -14.05 5.55 19.52
N GLY A 39 -12.79 5.36 19.93
CA GLY A 39 -11.76 4.76 19.09
C GLY A 39 -12.09 3.32 18.73
N ASP A 40 -12.44 2.50 19.72
CA ASP A 40 -12.74 1.07 19.54
C ASP A 40 -13.93 0.84 18.60
N ILE A 41 -14.99 1.68 18.68
CA ILE A 41 -16.11 1.63 17.74
C ILE A 41 -15.63 1.82 16.29
N PHE A 42 -14.77 2.81 16.06
CA PHE A 42 -14.21 3.07 14.73
C PHE A 42 -13.34 1.91 14.24
N LEU A 43 -12.48 1.37 15.10
CA LEU A 43 -11.62 0.24 14.75
C LEU A 43 -12.43 -1.01 14.42
N ASN A 44 -13.42 -1.36 15.26
CA ASN A 44 -14.29 -2.50 15.03
C ASN A 44 -15.10 -2.35 13.73
N ALA A 45 -15.56 -1.15 13.40
CA ALA A 45 -16.22 -0.87 12.12
C ALA A 45 -15.31 -1.14 10.92
N MET A 46 -14.04 -0.77 11.00
CA MET A 46 -13.05 -1.11 9.97
C MET A 46 -12.80 -2.61 9.88
N PHE A 47 -12.74 -3.32 11.02
CA PHE A 47 -12.48 -4.76 11.06
C PHE A 47 -13.57 -5.59 10.38
N MET A 48 -14.82 -5.16 10.49
CA MET A 48 -15.94 -5.78 9.80
C MET A 48 -15.82 -5.69 8.28
N ILE A 49 -15.08 -4.70 7.75
CA ILE A 49 -14.95 -4.46 6.31
C ILE A 49 -13.68 -5.11 5.73
N VAL A 50 -12.59 -5.20 6.50
CA VAL A 50 -11.28 -5.65 6.00
C VAL A 50 -11.33 -7.05 5.38
N VAL A 51 -11.92 -8.03 6.05
CA VAL A 51 -12.00 -9.43 5.59
C VAL A 51 -12.70 -9.53 4.21
N PRO A 52 -13.96 -9.09 4.04
CA PRO A 52 -14.63 -9.16 2.74
C PRO A 52 -13.94 -8.29 1.69
N LEU A 53 -13.40 -7.13 2.08
CA LEU A 53 -12.68 -6.26 1.14
C LEU A 53 -11.44 -6.94 0.56
N VAL A 54 -10.63 -7.61 1.39
CA VAL A 54 -9.45 -8.34 0.93
C VAL A 54 -9.85 -9.45 -0.05
N PHE A 55 -10.89 -10.22 0.29
CA PHE A 55 -11.42 -11.25 -0.58
C PHE A 55 -11.83 -10.69 -1.95
N PHE A 56 -12.75 -9.74 -1.95
CA PHE A 56 -13.28 -9.17 -3.19
C PHE A 56 -12.21 -8.46 -4.01
N SER A 57 -11.31 -7.72 -3.37
CA SER A 57 -10.29 -6.94 -4.07
C SER A 57 -9.24 -7.82 -4.72
N ILE A 58 -8.71 -8.82 -4.00
CA ILE A 58 -7.69 -9.73 -4.55
C ILE A 58 -8.30 -10.64 -5.61
N SER A 59 -9.45 -11.26 -5.32
CA SER A 59 -10.11 -12.12 -6.30
C SER A 59 -10.52 -11.35 -7.56
N SER A 60 -11.04 -10.12 -7.43
CA SER A 60 -11.37 -9.26 -8.57
C SER A 60 -10.14 -8.91 -9.39
N ALA A 61 -9.04 -8.52 -8.72
CA ALA A 61 -7.80 -8.16 -9.39
C ALA A 61 -7.27 -9.31 -10.26
N ILE A 62 -7.22 -10.53 -9.71
CA ILE A 62 -6.77 -11.72 -10.45
C ILE A 62 -7.79 -12.16 -11.51
N ALA A 63 -9.09 -12.13 -11.20
CA ALA A 63 -10.15 -12.52 -12.15
C ALA A 63 -10.22 -11.60 -13.40
N SER A 64 -9.82 -10.34 -13.26
CA SER A 64 -9.78 -9.36 -14.36
C SER A 64 -8.69 -9.62 -15.40
N MET A 65 -7.86 -10.65 -15.22
CA MET A 65 -6.74 -10.98 -16.11
C MET A 65 -7.15 -11.71 -17.43
N GLY A 66 -8.44 -12.00 -17.64
CA GLY A 66 -8.92 -12.78 -18.78
C GLY A 66 -9.24 -11.98 -20.06
N GLY A 67 -8.67 -12.40 -21.21
CA GLY A 67 -9.19 -12.11 -22.57
C GLY A 67 -8.27 -11.34 -23.53
N VAL A 68 -8.29 -11.71 -24.82
CA VAL A 68 -7.52 -11.22 -26.00
C VAL A 68 -5.99 -11.35 -25.91
N LYS A 69 -5.36 -12.08 -26.85
CA LYS A 69 -3.91 -12.42 -26.85
C LYS A 69 -2.98 -11.22 -26.61
N ARG A 70 -3.32 -10.02 -27.12
CA ARG A 70 -2.57 -8.78 -26.86
C ARG A 70 -2.86 -8.19 -25.48
N PHE A 71 -4.14 -8.07 -25.09
CA PHE A 71 -4.53 -7.55 -23.78
C PHE A 71 -3.99 -8.42 -22.64
N GLY A 72 -4.10 -9.76 -22.75
CA GLY A 72 -3.49 -10.69 -21.80
C GLY A 72 -1.95 -10.57 -21.73
N LYS A 73 -1.26 -10.31 -22.85
CA LYS A 73 0.19 -10.05 -22.84
C LYS A 73 0.54 -8.75 -22.11
N VAL A 74 -0.25 -7.69 -22.32
CA VAL A 74 -0.08 -6.40 -21.63
C VAL A 74 -0.32 -6.56 -20.14
N MET A 75 -1.46 -7.15 -19.75
CA MET A 75 -1.81 -7.42 -18.35
C MET A 75 -0.78 -8.30 -17.64
N GLY A 76 -0.36 -9.41 -18.26
CA GLY A 76 0.66 -10.29 -17.69
C GLY A 76 2.01 -9.60 -17.53
N SER A 77 2.44 -8.82 -18.53
CA SER A 77 3.69 -8.04 -18.46
C SER A 77 3.62 -6.97 -17.38
N MET A 78 2.48 -6.29 -17.25
CA MET A 78 2.22 -5.27 -16.22
C MET A 78 2.31 -5.87 -14.82
N MET A 79 1.68 -7.02 -14.57
CA MET A 79 1.74 -7.69 -13.28
C MET A 79 3.16 -8.13 -12.91
N VAL A 80 3.92 -8.64 -13.88
CA VAL A 80 5.35 -8.96 -13.67
C VAL A 80 6.12 -7.71 -13.28
N VAL A 81 5.85 -6.57 -13.93
CA VAL A 81 6.49 -5.29 -13.58
C VAL A 81 6.07 -4.81 -12.19
N PHE A 82 4.79 -4.88 -11.82
CA PHE A 82 4.30 -4.48 -10.50
C PHE A 82 4.90 -5.33 -9.38
N LEU A 83 4.97 -6.65 -9.59
CA LEU A 83 5.60 -7.56 -8.63
C LEU A 83 7.12 -7.31 -8.54
N PHE A 84 7.79 -7.10 -9.68
CA PHE A 84 9.22 -6.83 -9.72
C PHE A 84 9.59 -5.55 -8.96
N THR A 85 8.91 -4.45 -9.27
CA THR A 85 9.13 -3.13 -8.63
C THR A 85 8.79 -3.18 -7.15
N GLY A 86 7.68 -3.80 -6.78
CA GLY A 86 7.29 -4.01 -5.38
C GLY A 86 8.30 -4.86 -4.61
N VAL A 87 8.81 -5.95 -5.19
CA VAL A 87 9.86 -6.79 -4.55
C VAL A 87 11.12 -5.96 -4.32
N VAL A 88 11.54 -5.19 -5.33
CA VAL A 88 12.70 -4.30 -5.21
C VAL A 88 12.47 -3.26 -4.12
N ALA A 89 11.29 -2.62 -4.08
CA ALA A 89 10.92 -1.64 -3.06
C ALA A 89 10.97 -2.24 -1.65
N SER A 90 10.41 -3.44 -1.47
CA SER A 90 10.42 -4.17 -0.21
C SER A 90 11.84 -4.52 0.25
N VAL A 91 12.68 -5.04 -0.66
CA VAL A 91 14.08 -5.39 -0.37
C VAL A 91 14.90 -4.17 0.02
N ILE A 92 14.73 -3.05 -0.68
CA ILE A 92 15.42 -1.78 -0.36
C ILE A 92 15.00 -1.26 1.00
N ALA A 93 13.70 -1.31 1.32
CA ALA A 93 13.22 -0.94 2.64
C ALA A 93 13.78 -1.87 3.73
N MET A 94 13.76 -3.18 3.53
CA MET A 94 14.35 -4.11 4.50
C MET A 94 15.86 -3.89 4.68
N ALA A 95 16.58 -3.57 3.61
CA ALA A 95 18.00 -3.19 3.68
C ALA A 95 18.20 -1.88 4.45
N GLY A 96 17.36 -0.88 4.19
CA GLY A 96 17.35 0.38 4.93
C GLY A 96 17.15 0.17 6.42
N VAL A 97 16.22 -0.71 6.82
CA VAL A 97 15.94 -1.04 8.22
C VAL A 97 17.18 -1.60 8.93
N LYS A 98 17.99 -2.41 8.24
CA LYS A 98 19.24 -2.94 8.79
C LYS A 98 20.27 -1.83 9.03
N LEU A 99 20.31 -0.81 8.17
CA LEU A 99 21.22 0.33 8.31
C LEU A 99 20.74 1.32 9.37
N TYR A 100 19.42 1.55 9.43
CA TYR A 100 18.79 2.47 10.35
C TYR A 100 17.52 1.84 10.90
N SER A 101 17.58 1.42 12.17
CA SER A 101 16.40 0.87 12.85
C SER A 101 15.46 2.01 13.28
N PRO A 102 14.24 2.06 12.73
CA PRO A 102 13.27 3.12 13.05
C PRO A 102 12.67 2.96 14.46
N SER A 103 12.75 1.75 15.04
CA SER A 103 12.21 1.41 16.36
C SER A 103 13.27 1.34 17.48
N LYS A 104 14.53 1.71 17.19
CA LYS A 104 15.61 1.65 18.17
C LYS A 104 15.35 2.56 19.38
N GLY A 105 15.22 1.94 20.56
CA GLY A 105 15.10 2.64 21.84
C GLY A 105 13.68 2.78 22.38
N VAL A 106 12.68 2.14 21.76
CA VAL A 106 11.31 2.09 22.30
C VAL A 106 10.97 0.65 22.68
N ASN A 107 10.73 0.46 23.97
CA ASN A 107 10.00 -0.69 24.49
C ASN A 107 8.71 -0.12 25.07
N ILE A 108 7.57 -0.51 24.51
CA ILE A 108 6.31 -0.25 25.19
C ILE A 108 5.90 -1.59 25.80
N ASP A 109 5.63 -1.60 27.10
CA ASP A 109 4.95 -2.70 27.76
C ASP A 109 3.46 -2.70 27.35
N LEU A 110 3.20 -2.87 26.06
CA LEU A 110 1.90 -3.36 25.59
C LEU A 110 1.92 -4.86 25.83
N VAL A 111 0.85 -5.38 26.42
CA VAL A 111 0.65 -6.81 26.73
C VAL A 111 1.32 -7.65 25.64
N LYS A 112 2.42 -8.32 26.01
CA LYS A 112 3.09 -9.26 25.12
C LYS A 112 2.02 -10.20 24.59
N PRO A 113 1.95 -10.48 23.28
CA PRO A 113 1.18 -11.62 22.82
C PRO A 113 1.57 -12.78 23.73
N GLU A 114 0.60 -13.46 24.34
CA GLU A 114 0.91 -14.66 25.12
C GLU A 114 1.85 -15.52 24.27
N ASP A 115 2.97 -15.92 24.86
CA ASP A 115 3.91 -16.86 24.27
C ASP A 115 3.16 -18.19 24.07
N ALA A 116 2.31 -18.29 23.06
CA ALA A 116 1.78 -19.54 22.53
C ALA A 116 2.87 -20.21 21.67
N ALA A 117 4.08 -20.26 22.21
CA ALA A 117 5.21 -20.99 21.66
C ALA A 117 5.32 -22.34 22.36
N ASP A 118 4.21 -23.08 22.45
CA ASP A 118 4.24 -24.49 22.81
C ASP A 118 3.88 -25.35 21.60
N LYS A 119 4.93 -26.01 21.07
CA LYS A 119 4.89 -27.29 20.34
C LYS A 119 4.09 -27.41 19.04
N VAL A 120 4.03 -26.37 18.20
CA VAL A 120 3.58 -26.56 16.81
C VAL A 120 4.79 -26.84 15.92
N SER A 121 4.81 -27.99 15.26
CA SER A 121 5.82 -28.32 14.24
C SER A 121 5.87 -27.21 13.19
N LEU A 122 7.06 -26.87 12.67
CA LEU A 122 7.18 -25.89 11.58
C LEU A 122 6.29 -26.25 10.38
N GLY A 123 6.06 -27.55 10.14
CA GLY A 123 5.12 -28.02 9.12
C GLY A 123 3.67 -27.64 9.43
N ASP A 124 3.24 -27.85 10.66
CA ASP A 124 1.88 -27.53 11.11
C ASP A 124 1.65 -26.01 11.15
N GLN A 125 2.67 -25.22 11.52
CA GLN A 125 2.62 -23.76 11.44
C GLN A 125 2.45 -23.29 10.00
N ILE A 126 3.18 -23.87 9.04
CA ILE A 126 3.03 -23.54 7.62
C ILE A 126 1.63 -23.89 7.12
N VAL A 127 1.12 -25.08 7.45
CA VAL A 127 -0.22 -25.52 7.04
C VAL A 127 -1.29 -24.59 7.62
N GLN A 128 -1.27 -24.30 8.92
CA GLN A 128 -2.23 -23.40 9.57
C GLN A 128 -2.13 -21.95 9.09
N THR A 129 -0.95 -21.53 8.62
CA THR A 129 -0.74 -20.18 8.08
C THR A 129 -1.27 -20.06 6.65
N LEU A 130 -1.08 -21.08 5.82
CA LEU A 130 -1.45 -21.05 4.40
C LEU A 130 -2.89 -21.54 4.14
N THR A 131 -3.44 -22.36 5.02
CA THR A 131 -4.72 -23.05 4.83
C THR A 131 -5.51 -23.12 6.13
N VAL A 132 -6.82 -23.32 6.00
CA VAL A 132 -7.74 -23.56 7.13
C VAL A 132 -8.42 -24.92 6.94
N SER A 133 -8.90 -25.52 8.03
CA SER A 133 -9.61 -26.80 7.98
C SER A 133 -10.99 -26.66 7.34
N ASP A 134 -11.65 -25.52 7.57
CA ASP A 134 -13.02 -25.28 7.12
C ASP A 134 -13.18 -23.93 6.42
N PHE A 135 -14.07 -23.86 5.43
CA PHE A 135 -14.29 -22.65 4.63
C PHE A 135 -14.72 -21.44 5.46
N SER A 136 -15.53 -21.64 6.51
CA SER A 136 -16.00 -20.57 7.40
C SER A 136 -14.86 -19.88 8.14
N GLU A 137 -13.76 -20.60 8.41
CA GLU A 137 -12.60 -20.07 9.11
C GLU A 137 -11.83 -19.05 8.27
N LEU A 138 -12.01 -19.04 6.93
CA LEU A 138 -11.45 -18.01 6.05
C LEU A 138 -11.97 -16.61 6.39
N PHE A 139 -13.16 -16.50 6.99
CA PHE A 139 -13.74 -15.22 7.38
C PHE A 139 -13.19 -14.69 8.72
N SER A 140 -12.27 -15.41 9.35
CA SER A 140 -11.58 -14.96 10.56
C SER A 140 -10.41 -14.05 10.22
N ARG A 141 -10.25 -12.97 11.00
CA ARG A 141 -9.05 -12.11 10.95
C ARG A 141 -7.78 -12.85 11.33
N ASN A 142 -7.86 -13.97 12.02
CA ASN A 142 -6.66 -14.75 12.37
C ASN A 142 -6.13 -15.55 11.17
N ASN A 143 -6.95 -15.74 10.12
CA ASN A 143 -6.64 -16.56 8.96
C ASN A 143 -6.50 -15.74 7.66
N MET A 144 -6.08 -14.47 7.77
CA MET A 144 -6.01 -13.56 6.63
C MET A 144 -5.11 -14.05 5.49
N LEU A 145 -3.99 -14.72 5.80
CA LEU A 145 -3.11 -15.24 4.75
C LEU A 145 -3.79 -16.38 3.97
N ALA A 146 -4.45 -17.30 4.66
CA ALA A 146 -5.25 -18.34 4.03
C ALA A 146 -6.37 -17.76 3.16
N LEU A 147 -7.06 -16.71 3.64
CA LEU A 147 -8.04 -15.97 2.85
C LEU A 147 -7.44 -15.36 1.59
N ILE A 148 -6.25 -14.76 1.68
CA ILE A 148 -5.54 -14.18 0.52
C ILE A 148 -5.21 -15.25 -0.50
N LEU A 149 -4.64 -16.38 -0.08
CA LEU A 149 -4.32 -17.50 -0.97
C LEU A 149 -5.57 -18.05 -1.63
N PHE A 150 -6.64 -18.25 -0.85
CA PHE A 150 -7.95 -18.62 -1.39
C PHE A 150 -8.46 -17.59 -2.41
N SER A 151 -8.31 -16.31 -2.14
CA SER A 151 -8.75 -15.22 -3.02
C SER A 151 -7.98 -15.20 -4.35
N VAL A 152 -6.68 -15.48 -4.31
CA VAL A 152 -5.84 -15.65 -5.51
C VAL A 152 -6.31 -16.86 -6.31
N LEU A 153 -6.46 -18.03 -5.66
CA LEU A 153 -6.93 -19.26 -6.32
C LEU A 153 -8.30 -19.06 -6.96
N MET A 154 -9.23 -18.42 -6.25
CA MET A 154 -10.56 -18.06 -6.75
C MET A 154 -10.45 -17.20 -8.00
N GLY A 155 -9.66 -16.12 -7.97
CA GLY A 155 -9.48 -15.25 -9.12
C GLY A 155 -8.84 -15.96 -10.31
N VAL A 156 -7.83 -16.82 -10.08
CA VAL A 156 -7.21 -17.65 -11.14
C VAL A 156 -8.24 -18.58 -11.76
N ALA A 157 -9.03 -19.28 -10.94
CA ALA A 157 -10.07 -20.19 -11.41
C ALA A 157 -11.11 -19.45 -12.27
N VAL A 158 -11.60 -18.29 -11.82
CA VAL A 158 -12.53 -17.44 -12.57
C VAL A 158 -11.95 -17.03 -13.93
N SER A 159 -10.67 -16.64 -13.97
CA SER A 159 -9.98 -16.29 -15.21
C SER A 159 -9.82 -17.50 -16.15
N MET A 160 -9.53 -18.69 -15.62
CA MET A 160 -9.35 -19.93 -16.42
C MET A 160 -10.65 -20.44 -17.04
N ILE A 161 -11.81 -20.15 -16.43
CA ILE A 161 -13.13 -20.50 -16.95
C ILE A 161 -13.47 -19.71 -18.25
N GLY A 162 -12.83 -18.55 -18.47
CA GLY A 162 -13.03 -17.74 -19.66
C GLY A 162 -14.40 -17.04 -19.68
N GLU A 163 -15.11 -17.11 -20.80
CA GLU A 163 -16.40 -16.40 -21.01
C GLU A 163 -17.44 -16.71 -19.92
N LYS A 164 -17.53 -17.97 -19.48
CA LYS A 164 -18.48 -18.38 -18.43
C LYS A 164 -18.14 -17.78 -17.05
N GLY A 165 -16.89 -17.35 -16.84
CA GLY A 165 -16.43 -16.75 -15.58
C GLY A 165 -16.75 -15.26 -15.47
N LYS A 166 -17.06 -14.58 -16.59
CA LYS A 166 -17.30 -13.13 -16.63
C LYS A 166 -18.38 -12.63 -15.65
N PRO A 167 -19.55 -13.29 -15.49
CA PRO A 167 -20.55 -12.84 -14.52
C PRO A 167 -20.00 -12.82 -13.09
N PHE A 168 -19.21 -13.83 -12.71
CA PHE A 168 -18.60 -13.90 -11.39
C PHE A 168 -17.46 -12.89 -11.23
N ALA A 169 -16.63 -12.68 -12.26
CA ALA A 169 -15.61 -11.62 -12.26
C ALA A 169 -16.23 -10.24 -12.05
N ASN A 170 -17.37 -9.95 -12.69
CA ASN A 170 -18.12 -8.71 -12.49
C ASN A 170 -18.69 -8.61 -11.08
N PHE A 171 -19.23 -9.70 -10.53
CA PHE A 171 -19.66 -9.75 -9.12
C PHE A 171 -18.51 -9.43 -8.17
N LEU A 172 -17.34 -10.04 -8.36
CA LEU A 172 -16.16 -9.78 -7.54
C LEU A 172 -15.73 -8.31 -7.61
N LYS A 173 -15.73 -7.73 -8.81
CA LYS A 173 -15.41 -6.31 -9.03
C LYS A 173 -16.41 -5.39 -8.32
N SER A 174 -17.70 -5.61 -8.53
CA SER A 174 -18.74 -4.84 -7.83
C SER A 174 -18.64 -5.00 -6.31
N GLY A 175 -18.34 -6.19 -5.81
CA GLY A 175 -18.10 -6.44 -4.39
C GLY A 175 -16.94 -5.60 -3.84
N SER A 176 -15.82 -5.52 -4.56
CA SER A 176 -14.68 -4.68 -4.17
C SER A 176 -15.07 -3.19 -4.11
N GLU A 177 -15.79 -2.70 -5.13
CA GLU A 177 -16.28 -1.31 -5.16
C GLU A 177 -17.27 -1.01 -4.02
N VAL A 178 -18.19 -1.93 -3.70
CA VAL A 178 -19.11 -1.82 -2.57
C VAL A 178 -18.35 -1.76 -1.26
N MET A 179 -17.36 -2.64 -1.05
CA MET A 179 -16.55 -2.64 0.17
C MET A 179 -15.74 -1.34 0.31
N LEU A 180 -15.13 -0.83 -0.76
CA LEU A 180 -14.47 0.48 -0.76
C LEU A 180 -15.44 1.63 -0.43
N LYS A 181 -16.70 1.52 -0.86
CA LYS A 181 -17.74 2.49 -0.50
C LYS A 181 -18.14 2.40 0.96
N MET A 182 -18.22 1.20 1.53
CA MET A 182 -18.45 1.00 2.97
C MET A 182 -17.31 1.61 3.80
N VAL A 183 -16.05 1.44 3.38
CA VAL A 183 -14.92 2.15 4.01
C VAL A 183 -15.16 3.65 4.01
N SER A 184 -15.56 4.21 2.86
CA SER A 184 -15.86 5.65 2.74
C SER A 184 -16.98 6.11 3.68
N LEU A 185 -17.95 5.25 4.01
CA LEU A 185 -19.02 5.56 4.97
C LEU A 185 -18.48 5.57 6.41
N VAL A 186 -17.72 4.56 6.80
CA VAL A 186 -17.09 4.48 8.13
C VAL A 186 -16.12 5.65 8.34
N MET A 187 -15.46 6.10 7.28
CA MET A 187 -14.55 7.24 7.31
C MET A 187 -15.22 8.55 7.74
N TYR A 188 -16.55 8.73 7.61
CA TYR A 188 -17.21 9.91 8.18
C TYR A 188 -17.11 9.99 9.70
N TYR A 189 -16.99 8.84 10.38
CA TYR A 189 -16.80 8.75 11.83
C TYR A 189 -15.31 8.82 12.24
N ALA A 190 -14.39 8.63 11.29
CA ALA A 190 -12.95 8.62 11.54
C ALA A 190 -12.42 9.86 12.31
N PRO A 191 -12.90 11.11 12.08
CA PRO A 191 -12.42 12.25 12.87
C PRO A 191 -12.67 12.11 14.37
N ILE A 192 -13.79 11.50 14.77
CA ILE A 192 -14.13 11.27 16.18
C ILE A 192 -13.34 10.06 16.68
N GLY A 193 -13.41 8.94 15.95
CA GLY A 193 -12.75 7.70 16.34
C GLY A 193 -11.24 7.83 16.48
N LEU A 194 -10.57 8.41 15.47
CA LEU A 194 -9.13 8.63 15.53
C LEU A 194 -8.74 9.67 16.57
N GLY A 195 -9.48 10.78 16.71
CA GLY A 195 -9.16 11.78 17.75
C GLY A 195 -9.22 11.19 19.16
N ALA A 196 -10.31 10.47 19.47
CA ALA A 196 -10.49 9.81 20.75
C ALA A 196 -9.46 8.69 20.99
N TYR A 197 -9.15 7.93 19.94
CA TYR A 197 -8.12 6.91 19.99
C TYR A 197 -6.74 7.51 20.29
N PHE A 198 -6.33 8.54 19.54
CA PHE A 198 -5.01 9.16 19.70
C PHE A 198 -4.88 9.88 21.05
N ALA A 199 -5.97 10.37 21.62
CA ALA A 199 -5.98 10.88 22.99
C ALA A 199 -5.61 9.78 23.99
N ALA A 200 -6.29 8.62 23.94
CA ALA A 200 -5.96 7.50 24.81
C ALA A 200 -4.51 7.02 24.60
N LEU A 201 -4.08 6.87 23.33
CA LEU A 201 -2.74 6.40 22.99
C LEU A 201 -1.63 7.35 23.46
N ILE A 202 -1.76 8.66 23.21
CA ILE A 202 -0.74 9.64 23.60
C ILE A 202 -0.74 9.84 25.12
N GLY A 203 -1.90 9.76 25.75
CA GLY A 203 -2.03 9.78 27.20
C GLY A 203 -1.32 8.62 27.89
N GLU A 204 -1.30 7.45 27.24
CA GLU A 204 -0.65 6.25 27.77
C GLU A 204 0.83 6.13 27.34
N PHE A 205 1.16 6.47 26.08
CA PHE A 205 2.45 6.14 25.44
C PHE A 205 3.15 7.32 24.74
N GLY A 206 2.51 8.50 24.65
CA GLY A 206 2.93 9.62 23.81
C GLY A 206 4.34 10.16 24.07
N PRO A 207 4.75 10.42 25.33
CA PRO A 207 6.11 10.84 25.65
C PRO A 207 7.17 9.82 25.20
N THR A 208 6.82 8.53 25.20
CA THR A 208 7.70 7.42 24.85
C THR A 208 7.83 7.23 23.34
N LEU A 209 6.82 7.58 22.55
CA LEU A 209 6.74 7.30 21.11
C LEU A 209 7.23 8.43 20.19
N LEU A 210 7.24 9.68 20.67
CA LEU A 210 7.56 10.85 19.83
C LEU A 210 8.92 10.73 19.14
N GLY A 211 9.93 10.27 19.87
CA GLY A 211 11.28 10.03 19.33
C GLY A 211 11.27 8.99 18.20
N SER A 212 10.47 7.93 18.32
CA SER A 212 10.39 6.88 17.31
C SER A 212 9.64 7.31 16.06
N TYR A 213 8.58 8.11 16.17
CA TYR A 213 7.95 8.69 14.98
C TYR A 213 8.91 9.60 14.21
N PHE A 214 9.74 10.37 14.90
CA PHE A 214 10.79 11.16 14.26
C PHE A 214 11.83 10.27 13.54
N ARG A 215 12.26 9.16 14.17
CA ARG A 215 13.12 8.16 13.51
C ARG A 215 12.46 7.56 12.26
N ALA A 216 11.17 7.29 12.30
CA ALA A 216 10.42 6.77 11.16
C ALA A 216 10.43 7.77 9.97
N VAL A 217 10.33 9.07 10.23
CA VAL A 217 10.50 10.13 9.20
C VAL A 217 11.91 10.11 8.61
N LEU A 218 12.93 10.15 9.48
CA LEU A 218 14.33 10.16 9.06
C LEU A 218 14.74 8.90 8.30
N TYR A 219 14.03 7.79 8.53
CA TYR A 219 14.18 6.58 7.75
C TYR A 219 13.47 6.68 6.39
N TYR A 220 12.17 6.99 6.37
CA TYR A 220 11.34 6.84 5.17
C TYR A 220 11.63 7.90 4.12
N TYR A 221 11.78 9.16 4.51
CA TYR A 221 11.88 10.27 3.56
C TYR A 221 13.16 10.19 2.71
N PRO A 222 14.36 9.98 3.28
CA PRO A 222 15.56 9.77 2.48
C PRO A 222 15.45 8.55 1.58
N LEU A 223 14.88 7.45 2.08
CA LEU A 223 14.70 6.24 1.28
C LEU A 223 13.74 6.48 0.11
N ALA A 224 12.64 7.21 0.33
CA ALA A 224 11.70 7.58 -0.70
C ALA A 224 12.33 8.50 -1.76
N ILE A 225 13.17 9.46 -1.35
CA ILE A 225 13.93 10.31 -2.26
C ILE A 225 14.90 9.48 -3.11
N ILE A 226 15.64 8.55 -2.49
CA ILE A 226 16.56 7.65 -3.19
C ILE A 226 15.79 6.76 -4.18
N TYR A 227 14.63 6.24 -3.78
CA TYR A 227 13.78 5.44 -4.65
C TYR A 227 13.25 6.25 -5.83
N PHE A 228 12.71 7.44 -5.55
CA PHE A 228 12.15 8.34 -6.56
C PHE A 228 13.20 8.76 -7.59
N PHE A 229 14.37 9.24 -7.18
CA PHE A 229 15.37 9.71 -8.14
C PHE A 229 16.23 8.56 -8.70
N GLY A 230 16.63 7.60 -7.88
CA GLY A 230 17.51 6.51 -8.25
C GLY A 230 16.77 5.40 -9.00
N PHE A 231 15.78 4.78 -8.37
CA PHE A 231 15.11 3.61 -8.92
C PHE A 231 14.18 3.96 -10.09
N PHE A 232 13.47 5.09 -10.07
CA PHE A 232 12.69 5.48 -11.26
C PHE A 232 13.59 5.87 -12.44
N SER A 233 14.76 6.49 -12.21
CA SER A 233 15.75 6.67 -13.28
C SER A 233 16.26 5.33 -13.80
N LEU A 234 16.54 4.37 -12.92
CA LEU A 234 16.95 3.02 -13.30
C LEU A 234 15.86 2.32 -14.12
N TYR A 235 14.60 2.38 -13.71
CA TYR A 235 13.48 1.77 -14.43
C TYR A 235 13.23 2.44 -15.79
N ALA A 236 13.27 3.77 -15.86
CA ALA A 236 13.18 4.50 -17.12
C ALA A 236 14.36 4.18 -18.07
N PHE A 237 15.57 4.02 -17.52
CA PHE A 237 16.74 3.55 -18.26
C PHE A 237 16.58 2.11 -18.73
N MET A 238 16.07 1.22 -17.87
CA MET A 238 15.77 -0.15 -18.21
C MET A 238 14.72 -0.20 -19.32
N ALA A 239 13.73 0.70 -19.36
CA ALA A 239 12.73 0.78 -20.42
C ALA A 239 13.34 1.13 -21.78
N SER A 240 13.95 2.32 -21.90
CA SER A 240 14.40 2.89 -23.20
C SER A 240 15.79 3.55 -23.18
N GLY A 241 16.62 3.28 -22.17
CA GLY A 241 17.96 3.86 -22.05
C GLY A 241 17.94 5.34 -21.64
N LYS A 242 18.97 6.10 -22.05
CA LYS A 242 19.12 7.52 -21.68
C LYS A 242 17.92 8.38 -22.10
N GLU A 243 17.36 8.13 -23.28
CA GLU A 243 16.16 8.85 -23.73
C GLU A 243 14.94 8.51 -22.88
N GLY A 244 14.81 7.26 -22.39
CA GLY A 244 13.77 6.90 -21.42
C GLY A 244 13.83 7.76 -20.16
N VAL A 245 15.02 7.90 -19.57
CA VAL A 245 15.27 8.75 -18.39
C VAL A 245 14.92 10.21 -18.70
N ARG A 246 15.39 10.72 -19.83
CA ARG A 246 15.14 12.11 -20.26
C ARG A 246 13.65 12.40 -20.43
N HIS A 247 12.93 11.54 -21.15
CA HIS A 247 11.50 11.71 -21.39
C HIS A 247 10.67 11.52 -20.13
N PHE A 248 11.08 10.62 -19.22
CA PHE A 248 10.44 10.46 -17.92
C PHE A 248 10.51 11.77 -17.13
N TRP A 249 11.72 12.26 -16.81
CA TRP A 249 11.89 13.44 -15.95
C TRP A 249 11.35 14.72 -16.55
N LYS A 250 11.40 14.88 -17.89
CA LYS A 250 10.80 16.03 -18.59
C LYS A 250 9.28 16.13 -18.40
N ASN A 251 8.60 15.02 -18.14
CA ASN A 251 7.13 14.97 -18.07
C ASN A 251 6.59 14.64 -16.68
N MET A 252 7.47 14.41 -15.69
CA MET A 252 7.07 13.92 -14.37
C MET A 252 6.65 15.02 -13.39
N LEU A 253 6.97 16.29 -13.67
CA LEU A 253 6.68 17.39 -12.75
C LEU A 253 5.20 17.49 -12.36
N SER A 254 4.28 17.49 -13.34
CA SER A 254 2.84 17.61 -13.07
C SER A 254 2.26 16.40 -12.32
N PRO A 255 2.54 15.14 -12.73
CA PRO A 255 2.26 13.96 -11.91
C PRO A 255 2.76 14.06 -10.47
N SER A 256 4.04 14.39 -10.27
CA SER A 256 4.65 14.43 -8.94
C SER A 256 4.02 15.49 -8.03
N LEU A 257 3.83 16.70 -8.55
CA LEU A 257 3.18 17.77 -7.79
C LEU A 257 1.71 17.44 -7.50
N THR A 258 1.01 16.78 -8.42
CA THR A 258 -0.37 16.36 -8.19
C THR A 258 -0.44 15.28 -7.11
N ALA A 259 0.42 14.27 -7.16
CA ALA A 259 0.45 13.21 -6.16
C ALA A 259 0.85 13.73 -4.76
N LEU A 260 1.89 14.57 -4.68
CA LEU A 260 2.32 15.20 -3.42
C LEU A 260 1.27 16.13 -2.85
N ALA A 261 0.61 16.92 -3.70
CA ALA A 261 -0.44 17.80 -3.23
C ALA A 261 -1.63 16.95 -2.75
N THR A 262 -2.14 16.04 -3.59
CA THR A 262 -3.42 15.35 -3.41
C THR A 262 -3.40 14.21 -2.42
N CYS A 263 -2.24 13.60 -2.20
CA CYS A 263 -2.11 12.31 -1.51
C CYS A 263 -3.09 11.26 -2.08
N SER A 264 -3.34 11.31 -3.40
CA SER A 264 -4.22 10.36 -4.09
C SER A 264 -3.65 9.90 -5.43
N SER A 265 -3.43 8.60 -5.55
CA SER A 265 -3.10 7.97 -6.83
C SER A 265 -4.24 8.12 -7.84
N ALA A 266 -5.50 7.98 -7.40
CA ALA A 266 -6.67 8.14 -8.26
C ALA A 266 -6.76 9.56 -8.87
N ALA A 267 -6.48 10.60 -8.08
CA ALA A 267 -6.46 11.98 -8.56
C ALA A 267 -5.33 12.24 -9.58
N SER A 268 -4.30 11.41 -9.57
CA SER A 268 -3.13 11.53 -10.44
C SER A 268 -3.31 10.82 -11.80
N ILE A 269 -4.35 9.99 -11.97
CA ILE A 269 -4.58 9.21 -13.21
C ILE A 269 -4.58 10.11 -14.47
N PRO A 270 -5.32 11.23 -14.54
CA PRO A 270 -5.38 12.03 -15.77
C PRO A 270 -4.03 12.65 -16.16
N VAL A 271 -3.28 13.15 -15.18
CA VAL A 271 -1.96 13.75 -15.41
C VAL A 271 -0.91 12.68 -15.74
N ASN A 272 -1.03 11.49 -15.17
CA ASN A 272 -0.17 10.34 -15.48
C ASN A 272 -0.39 9.86 -16.91
N LEU A 273 -1.64 9.73 -17.37
CA LEU A 273 -1.98 9.35 -18.75
C LEU A 273 -1.40 10.35 -19.75
N ALA A 274 -1.60 11.65 -19.49
CA ALA A 274 -1.05 12.72 -20.32
C ALA A 274 0.49 12.71 -20.38
N ALA A 275 1.14 12.43 -19.24
CA ALA A 275 2.60 12.30 -19.16
C ALA A 275 3.10 11.07 -19.91
N SER A 276 2.42 9.92 -19.76
CA SER A 276 2.75 8.64 -20.40
C SER A 276 2.75 8.73 -21.94
N LYS A 277 1.76 9.44 -22.50
CA LYS A 277 1.71 9.74 -23.93
C LYS A 277 2.96 10.49 -24.42
N LYS A 278 3.46 11.46 -23.65
CA LYS A 278 4.68 12.23 -23.96
C LYS A 278 5.99 11.44 -23.72
N MET A 279 5.89 10.31 -23.02
CA MET A 279 6.99 9.35 -22.80
C MET A 279 7.05 8.27 -23.89
N GLY A 280 6.13 8.27 -24.86
CA GLY A 280 6.11 7.30 -25.95
C GLY A 280 5.58 5.93 -25.58
N VAL A 281 4.82 5.84 -24.49
CA VAL A 281 4.12 4.61 -24.11
C VAL A 281 2.89 4.43 -25.00
N PRO A 282 2.67 3.24 -25.62
CA PRO A 282 1.46 2.95 -26.38
C PRO A 282 0.19 3.17 -25.56
N HIS A 283 -0.83 3.73 -26.21
CA HIS A 283 -2.07 4.13 -25.55
C HIS A 283 -2.77 2.96 -24.85
N ASP A 284 -2.88 1.82 -25.53
CA ASP A 284 -3.48 0.58 -25.04
C ASP A 284 -2.78 0.04 -23.78
N ILE A 285 -1.48 0.31 -23.63
CA ILE A 285 -0.71 -0.04 -22.44
C ILE A 285 -0.94 0.98 -21.32
N SER A 286 -0.84 2.28 -21.63
CA SER A 286 -0.97 3.33 -20.61
C SER A 286 -2.38 3.43 -20.01
N GLU A 287 -3.44 3.27 -20.81
CA GLU A 287 -4.83 3.30 -20.35
C GLU A 287 -5.21 2.10 -19.49
N THR A 288 -4.43 1.02 -19.58
CA THR A 288 -4.62 -0.16 -18.73
C THR A 288 -3.74 -0.06 -17.48
N ALA A 289 -2.44 0.20 -17.67
CA ALA A 289 -1.45 0.14 -16.58
C ALA A 289 -1.61 1.24 -15.54
N ILE A 290 -1.99 2.45 -15.94
CA ILE A 290 -2.07 3.59 -15.00
C ILE A 290 -3.30 3.49 -14.10
N PRO A 291 -4.53 3.26 -14.61
CA PRO A 291 -5.70 3.12 -13.73
C PRO A 291 -5.63 1.88 -12.83
N LEU A 292 -5.11 0.75 -13.33
CA LEU A 292 -4.91 -0.44 -12.51
C LEU A 292 -3.77 -0.25 -11.51
N GLY A 293 -2.67 0.39 -11.91
CA GLY A 293 -1.54 0.69 -11.04
C GLY A 293 -1.94 1.56 -9.85
N ALA A 294 -2.78 2.57 -10.07
CA ALA A 294 -3.32 3.41 -8.99
C ALA A 294 -4.01 2.61 -7.87
N THR A 295 -4.47 1.39 -8.17
CA THR A 295 -5.03 0.45 -7.20
C THR A 295 -3.99 -0.58 -6.72
N LEU A 296 -3.29 -1.25 -7.63
CA LEU A 296 -2.49 -2.46 -7.38
C LEU A 296 -0.98 -2.24 -7.23
N HIS A 297 -0.46 -1.13 -7.72
CA HIS A 297 0.97 -0.84 -7.81
C HIS A 297 1.34 0.34 -6.91
N LYS A 298 1.82 0.02 -5.70
CA LYS A 298 2.06 1.03 -4.66
C LYS A 298 3.39 0.82 -3.96
N ASP A 299 4.50 1.03 -4.67
CA ASP A 299 5.86 0.86 -4.15
C ASP A 299 6.13 1.67 -2.86
N GLY A 300 5.63 2.91 -2.80
CA GLY A 300 5.71 3.72 -1.60
C GLY A 300 4.96 3.08 -0.42
N SER A 301 3.78 2.53 -0.66
CA SER A 301 3.03 1.76 0.33
C SER A 301 3.72 0.46 0.73
N VAL A 302 4.40 -0.23 -0.20
CA VAL A 302 5.20 -1.42 0.09
C VAL A 302 6.34 -1.06 1.06
N MET A 303 7.11 -0.02 0.74
CA MET A 303 8.17 0.50 1.62
C MET A 303 7.62 0.94 2.98
N GLY A 304 6.45 1.57 2.98
CA GLY A 304 5.74 2.00 4.20
C GLY A 304 5.24 0.81 5.02
N GLY A 305 4.83 -0.26 4.35
CA GLY A 305 4.49 -1.55 4.95
C GLY A 305 5.68 -2.13 5.71
N VAL A 306 6.85 -2.19 5.08
CA VAL A 306 8.09 -2.66 5.74
C VAL A 306 8.42 -1.80 6.96
N LEU A 307 8.37 -0.47 6.83
CA LEU A 307 8.57 0.44 7.96
C LEU A 307 7.62 0.13 9.11
N LYS A 308 6.31 0.07 8.85
CA LYS A 308 5.30 -0.21 9.87
C LYS A 308 5.54 -1.57 10.54
N ILE A 309 5.80 -2.61 9.76
CA ILE A 309 6.08 -3.95 10.31
C ILE A 309 7.30 -3.89 11.23
N THR A 310 8.44 -3.37 10.78
CA THR A 310 9.64 -3.28 11.63
C THR A 310 9.43 -2.38 12.85
N PHE A 311 8.64 -1.31 12.70
CA PHE A 311 8.33 -0.41 13.79
C PHE A 311 7.56 -1.14 14.90
N LEU A 312 6.50 -1.87 14.53
CA LEU A 312 5.72 -2.70 15.44
C LEU A 312 6.56 -3.82 16.04
N PHE A 313 7.40 -4.50 15.24
CA PHE A 313 8.33 -5.51 15.75
C PHE A 313 9.21 -4.95 16.88
N GLY A 314 9.76 -3.76 16.71
CA GLY A 314 10.59 -3.15 17.75
C GLY A 314 9.80 -2.73 18.98
N ILE A 315 8.58 -2.19 18.81
CA ILE A 315 7.71 -1.81 19.94
C ILE A 315 7.34 -3.02 20.80
N PHE A 316 6.96 -4.13 20.17
CA PHE A 316 6.53 -5.36 20.85
C PHE A 316 7.68 -6.32 21.16
N GLY A 317 8.94 -5.94 20.89
CA GLY A 317 10.10 -6.78 21.16
C GLY A 317 10.22 -8.04 20.28
N HIS A 318 9.52 -8.11 19.14
CA HIS A 318 9.68 -9.21 18.19
C HIS A 318 11.01 -9.09 17.43
N ASN A 319 11.71 -10.22 17.28
CA ASN A 319 12.97 -10.26 16.56
C ASN A 319 12.76 -10.08 15.04
N PHE A 320 13.28 -8.99 14.47
CA PHE A 320 13.33 -8.75 13.03
C PHE A 320 14.55 -9.44 12.38
N SER A 321 14.63 -10.76 12.52
CA SER A 321 15.75 -11.57 12.03
C SER A 321 15.29 -12.91 11.46
N GLY A 322 16.08 -13.46 10.55
CA GLY A 322 15.83 -14.77 9.95
C GLY A 322 15.14 -14.71 8.60
N ILE A 323 15.40 -15.72 7.76
CA ILE A 323 14.93 -15.76 6.38
C ILE A 323 13.39 -15.86 6.30
N GLY A 324 12.77 -16.59 7.24
CA GLY A 324 11.31 -16.71 7.33
C GLY A 324 10.64 -15.36 7.57
N THR A 325 11.14 -14.58 8.53
CA THR A 325 10.64 -13.22 8.82
C THR A 325 10.79 -12.30 7.62
N TYR A 326 11.93 -12.32 6.93
CA TYR A 326 12.13 -11.47 5.74
C TYR A 326 11.21 -11.84 4.58
N LEU A 327 10.97 -13.14 4.35
CA LEU A 327 10.03 -13.59 3.34
C LEU A 327 8.59 -13.19 3.70
N LEU A 328 8.19 -13.35 4.96
CA LEU A 328 6.86 -12.93 5.42
C LEU A 328 6.68 -11.42 5.27
N VAL A 329 7.65 -10.61 5.71
CA VAL A 329 7.65 -9.14 5.55
C VAL A 329 7.55 -8.75 4.08
N LEU A 330 8.28 -9.43 3.20
CA LEU A 330 8.22 -9.21 1.75
C LEU A 330 6.79 -9.46 1.23
N VAL A 331 6.22 -10.62 1.53
CA VAL A 331 4.87 -10.98 1.06
C VAL A 331 3.82 -10.03 1.63
N VAL A 332 3.84 -9.75 2.93
CA VAL A 332 2.86 -8.85 3.56
C VAL A 332 2.98 -7.43 3.01
N SER A 333 4.19 -6.90 2.85
CA SER A 333 4.38 -5.55 2.31
C SER A 333 3.88 -5.41 0.86
N LEU A 334 4.06 -6.44 0.02
CA LEU A 334 3.47 -6.49 -1.32
C LEU A 334 1.94 -6.47 -1.27
N LEU A 335 1.34 -7.29 -0.40
CA LEU A 335 -0.12 -7.34 -0.23
C LEU A 335 -0.69 -6.01 0.26
N VAL A 336 0.00 -5.32 1.18
CA VAL A 336 -0.33 -3.95 1.59
C VAL A 336 -0.37 -3.01 0.39
N GLY A 337 0.61 -3.10 -0.51
CA GLY A 337 0.64 -2.32 -1.74
C GLY A 337 -0.54 -2.57 -2.68
N MET A 338 -1.11 -3.78 -2.69
CA MET A 338 -2.23 -4.16 -3.55
C MET A 338 -3.62 -3.86 -2.94
N VAL A 339 -3.73 -3.94 -1.61
CA VAL A 339 -5.02 -3.87 -0.89
C VAL A 339 -5.37 -2.44 -0.47
N MET A 340 -4.39 -1.55 -0.34
CA MET A 340 -4.67 -0.15 -0.01
C MET A 340 -5.56 0.50 -1.07
N GLY A 341 -6.52 1.33 -0.65
CA GLY A 341 -7.34 2.12 -1.57
C GLY A 341 -6.52 3.17 -2.34
N ALA A 342 -6.99 3.62 -3.51
CA ALA A 342 -6.33 4.66 -4.34
C ALA A 342 -6.61 6.11 -3.89
N ILE A 343 -7.41 6.25 -2.83
CA ILE A 343 -7.86 7.52 -2.24
C ILE A 343 -7.13 7.77 -0.91
N PRO A 344 -7.04 9.04 -0.46
CA PRO A 344 -6.39 9.37 0.81
C PRO A 344 -6.99 8.53 1.94
N GLN A 345 -6.13 8.02 2.82
CA GLN A 345 -6.51 7.19 3.97
C GLN A 345 -7.08 5.80 3.63
N GLY A 346 -6.97 5.35 2.38
CA GLY A 346 -7.12 3.93 2.01
C GLY A 346 -6.06 3.00 2.65
N GLY A 347 -5.11 3.56 3.41
CA GLY A 347 -4.06 2.85 4.14
C GLY A 347 -4.55 1.93 5.25
N MET A 348 -5.67 2.28 5.89
CA MET A 348 -6.16 1.63 7.11
C MET A 348 -6.38 0.12 6.98
N ILE A 349 -6.72 -0.31 5.77
CA ILE A 349 -6.88 -1.73 5.43
C ILE A 349 -5.52 -2.44 5.42
N GLY A 350 -4.50 -1.79 4.87
CA GLY A 350 -3.13 -2.30 4.86
C GLY A 350 -2.51 -2.34 6.25
N GLU A 351 -2.79 -1.36 7.12
CA GLU A 351 -2.41 -1.46 8.52
C GLU A 351 -3.08 -2.65 9.22
N MET A 352 -4.37 -2.86 8.96
CA MET A 352 -5.07 -4.00 9.54
C MET A 352 -4.59 -5.35 9.07
N LEU A 353 -4.21 -5.43 7.80
CA LEU A 353 -3.57 -6.61 7.25
C LEU A 353 -2.25 -6.91 7.97
N ILE A 354 -1.44 -5.88 8.25
CA ILE A 354 -0.19 -6.05 9.00
C ILE A 354 -0.46 -6.59 10.40
N LEU A 355 -1.41 -5.98 11.14
CA LEU A 355 -1.68 -6.41 12.51
C LEU A 355 -2.15 -7.85 12.58
N SER A 356 -3.08 -8.22 11.70
CA SER A 356 -3.60 -9.57 11.61
C SER A 356 -2.50 -10.59 11.28
N LEU A 357 -1.70 -10.34 10.24
CA LEU A 357 -0.72 -11.31 9.74
C LEU A 357 0.47 -11.52 10.68
N PHE A 358 0.77 -10.55 11.52
CA PHE A 358 1.84 -10.64 12.52
C PHE A 358 1.32 -10.84 13.95
N GLY A 359 0.00 -11.01 14.13
CA GLY A 359 -0.61 -11.24 15.45
C GLY A 359 -0.50 -10.05 16.40
N PHE A 360 -0.35 -8.83 15.89
CA PHE A 360 -0.30 -7.64 16.74
C PHE A 360 -1.67 -7.27 17.29
N PRO A 361 -1.72 -6.76 18.53
CA PRO A 361 -2.96 -6.26 19.11
C PRO A 361 -3.52 -5.11 18.28
N VAL A 362 -4.84 -4.98 18.27
CA VAL A 362 -5.55 -3.93 17.53
C VAL A 362 -5.23 -2.53 18.04
N GLU A 363 -4.78 -2.46 19.29
CA GLU A 363 -4.21 -1.30 19.96
C GLU A 363 -2.92 -0.80 19.28
N ALA A 364 -2.31 -1.55 18.35
CA ALA A 364 -1.20 -1.04 17.56
C ALA A 364 -1.64 -0.35 16.26
N LEU A 365 -2.92 -0.43 15.89
CA LEU A 365 -3.43 0.10 14.62
C LEU A 365 -3.10 1.58 14.44
N PRO A 366 -3.28 2.43 15.45
CA PRO A 366 -3.10 3.86 15.22
C PRO A 366 -1.68 4.31 15.46
N ILE A 367 -0.84 3.51 16.13
CA ILE A 367 0.61 3.62 15.99
C ILE A 367 1.00 3.46 14.52
N ALA A 368 0.47 2.43 13.84
CA ALA A 368 0.70 2.22 12.42
C ALA A 368 0.04 3.30 11.54
N ALA A 369 -1.17 3.77 11.87
CA ALA A 369 -1.88 4.81 11.13
C ALA A 369 -1.21 6.19 11.27
N ALA A 370 -0.60 6.48 12.42
CA ALA A 370 0.22 7.68 12.64
C ALA A 370 1.38 7.71 11.65
N ILE A 371 2.10 6.60 11.54
CA ILE A 371 3.19 6.44 10.58
C ILE A 371 2.66 6.64 9.16
N SER A 372 1.54 5.97 8.81
CA SER A 372 0.93 6.13 7.48
C SER A 372 0.64 7.57 7.14
N THR A 373 0.09 8.33 8.08
CA THR A 373 -0.23 9.76 7.90
C THR A 373 1.04 10.59 7.63
N ILE A 374 2.11 10.32 8.36
CA ILE A 374 3.38 11.05 8.27
C ILE A 374 4.10 10.75 6.94
N ILE A 375 4.02 9.51 6.45
CA ILE A 375 4.70 9.08 5.22
C ILE A 375 3.82 9.20 3.96
N ASP A 376 2.54 9.55 4.11
CA ASP A 376 1.56 9.52 3.01
C ASP A 376 1.95 10.38 1.80
N PRO A 377 2.45 11.62 1.97
CA PRO A 377 2.84 12.43 0.81
C PRO A 377 3.96 11.79 -0.04
N PRO A 378 5.14 11.41 0.51
CA PRO A 378 6.15 10.72 -0.28
C PRO A 378 5.71 9.32 -0.73
N ALA A 379 4.91 8.59 0.05
CA ALA A 379 4.38 7.29 -0.37
C ALA A 379 3.49 7.42 -1.60
N THR A 380 2.54 8.37 -1.58
CA THR A 380 1.65 8.63 -2.72
C THR A 380 2.41 9.14 -3.92
N LEU A 381 3.43 9.99 -3.73
CA LEU A 381 4.34 10.37 -4.81
C LEU A 381 4.89 9.13 -5.52
N LEU A 382 5.50 8.20 -4.77
CA LEU A 382 6.06 6.98 -5.33
C LEU A 382 5.00 6.09 -5.99
N ASN A 383 3.86 5.89 -5.34
CA ASN A 383 2.77 5.06 -5.86
C ASN A 383 2.28 5.59 -7.21
N ALA A 384 1.85 6.86 -7.24
CA ALA A 384 1.21 7.45 -8.41
C ALA A 384 2.20 7.65 -9.56
N THR A 385 3.40 8.14 -9.30
CA THR A 385 4.39 8.38 -10.36
C THR A 385 5.10 7.10 -10.80
N GLY A 386 5.11 6.09 -9.94
CA GLY A 386 5.54 4.72 -10.24
C GLY A 386 4.76 4.12 -11.42
N ASP A 387 3.47 4.43 -11.55
CA ASP A 387 2.64 3.92 -12.65
C ASP A 387 3.17 4.32 -14.04
N ASN A 388 3.81 5.49 -14.15
CA ASN A 388 4.44 5.91 -15.40
C ASN A 388 5.67 5.05 -15.73
N VAL A 389 6.60 4.82 -14.80
CA VAL A 389 7.75 3.93 -15.06
C VAL A 389 7.31 2.49 -15.27
N ALA A 390 6.27 2.04 -14.55
CA ALA A 390 5.72 0.70 -14.73
C ALA A 390 5.09 0.55 -16.13
N SER A 391 4.39 1.58 -16.62
CA SER A 391 3.85 1.59 -18.00
C SER A 391 4.97 1.56 -19.06
N MET A 392 6.09 2.25 -18.83
CA MET A 392 7.27 2.22 -19.72
C MET A 392 7.94 0.84 -19.75
N LEU A 393 8.12 0.20 -18.59
CA LEU A 393 8.66 -1.16 -18.49
C LEU A 393 7.72 -2.19 -19.13
N THR A 394 6.42 -2.05 -18.90
CA THR A 394 5.38 -2.90 -19.53
C THR A 394 5.45 -2.78 -21.04
N ALA A 395 5.53 -1.56 -21.57
CA ALA A 395 5.67 -1.31 -23.00
C ALA A 395 6.93 -1.96 -23.58
N ARG A 396 8.06 -1.92 -22.85
CA ARG A 396 9.28 -2.63 -23.26
C ARG A 396 9.07 -4.14 -23.34
N LEU A 397 8.40 -4.76 -22.37
CA LEU A 397 8.15 -6.20 -22.38
C LEU A 397 7.18 -6.62 -23.50
N VAL A 398 6.22 -5.75 -23.84
CA VAL A 398 5.21 -6.03 -24.87
C VAL A 398 5.75 -5.80 -26.28
N GLU A 399 6.40 -4.67 -26.53
CA GLU A 399 6.83 -4.19 -27.87
C GLU A 399 8.30 -4.53 -28.20
N GLY A 400 9.11 -4.84 -27.19
CA GLY A 400 10.53 -5.12 -27.33
C GLY A 400 11.43 -3.89 -27.26
N LYS A 401 12.70 -4.11 -26.89
CA LYS A 401 13.68 -3.06 -26.57
C LYS A 401 14.00 -2.11 -27.73
N LYS A 402 14.09 -2.61 -28.97
CA LYS A 402 14.42 -1.79 -30.15
C LYS A 402 13.25 -0.87 -30.53
N SER A 403 12.05 -1.44 -30.61
CA SER A 403 10.80 -0.72 -30.91
C SER A 403 10.53 0.43 -29.94
N MET A 404 10.71 0.19 -28.64
CA MET A 404 10.52 1.25 -27.63
C MET A 404 11.56 2.37 -27.73
N LYS A 405 12.82 2.05 -28.05
CA LYS A 405 13.85 3.08 -28.25
C LYS A 405 13.56 3.93 -29.48
N GLU A 406 13.18 3.31 -30.59
CA GLU A 406 12.86 4.01 -31.84
C GLU A 406 11.66 4.95 -31.67
N THR A 407 10.61 4.49 -30.98
CA THR A 407 9.43 5.32 -30.67
C THR A 407 9.81 6.55 -29.84
N VAL A 408 10.63 6.38 -28.81
CA VAL A 408 11.07 7.50 -27.95
C VAL A 408 12.00 8.45 -28.70
N MET A 409 12.91 7.94 -29.56
CA MET A 409 13.80 8.79 -30.37
C MET A 409 13.01 9.66 -31.37
N LYS A 410 12.02 9.09 -32.07
CA LYS A 410 11.16 9.85 -33.00
C LYS A 410 10.42 11.01 -32.33
N LEU A 411 10.02 10.86 -31.06
CA LEU A 411 9.41 11.94 -30.28
C LEU A 411 10.40 13.06 -29.92
N GLY A 412 11.69 12.73 -29.81
CA GLY A 412 12.76 13.71 -29.60
C GLY A 412 13.02 14.56 -30.85
N GLU A 413 12.97 13.94 -32.03
CA GLU A 413 13.21 14.59 -33.33
C GLU A 413 12.06 15.52 -33.75
N GLN A 414 10.80 15.13 -33.53
CA GLN A 414 9.63 15.96 -33.84
C GLN A 414 9.51 17.26 -33.03
N LYS A 415 10.31 17.44 -31.98
CA LYS A 415 10.35 18.67 -31.17
C LYS A 415 11.59 19.54 -31.43
N GLY A 416 12.50 19.08 -32.28
CA GLY A 416 13.67 19.83 -32.74
C GLY A 416 13.48 20.54 -34.09
N ALA A 417 12.30 20.40 -34.69
CA ALA A 417 11.88 21.06 -35.94
C ALA A 417 10.92 22.21 -35.66
#